data_AF-A0A9X5HF43-F1
#
_entry.id   AF-A0A9X5HF43-F1
#
_cell.length_a   1.000
_cell.length_b   1.000
_cell.length_c   1.000
_cell.angle_alpha   90.00
_cell.angle_beta   90.00
_cell.angle_gamma   90.00
#
_symmetry.space_group_name_H-M   'P 1'
#
loop_
_entity.id
_entity.type
_entity.pdbx_description
1 polymer ?
#
loop_
_entity_poly.entity_id
_entity_poly.type
_entity_poly.pdbx_seq_one_letter_code
_entity_poly.pdbx_strand_id
1 'polypeptide(L)'
;AARRAPQLAATLYGASAAEDERPAGAWHAEWEPLRDLLRLVGGAARDAAELTEGLRVHPDAMRRNLDLTGGLVLSEWLTASLTPVLGRARAKELLTETARRARAEGRPLVELLADEPEMRDVDLDALTDPVRCAGSAGVLTDRALERR
;
A
#
# COMPACT_ATOMS: atom_id res chain seq x y z
N ALA A 1 -8.87 18.83 6.73
CA ALA A 1 -8.31 19.56 5.57
C ALA A 1 -8.58 18.85 4.23
N ALA A 2 -8.16 17.59 4.04
CA ALA A 2 -8.19 16.89 2.74
C ALA A 2 -9.55 16.87 2.02
N ARG A 3 -10.68 16.83 2.74
CA ARG A 3 -12.03 16.85 2.14
C ARG A 3 -12.59 18.24 1.82
N ARG A 4 -11.95 19.31 2.28
CA ARG A 4 -12.41 20.72 2.10
C ARG A 4 -11.47 21.52 1.21
N ALA A 5 -10.16 21.27 1.32
CA ALA A 5 -9.13 22.01 0.61
C ALA A 5 -9.32 22.00 -0.93
N PRO A 6 -9.67 20.87 -1.59
CA PRO A 6 -9.84 20.85 -3.04
C PRO A 6 -10.94 21.80 -3.52
N GLN A 7 -12.08 21.87 -2.82
CA GLN A 7 -13.19 22.73 -3.21
C GLN A 7 -12.89 24.21 -2.99
N LEU A 8 -12.21 24.56 -1.89
CA LEU A 8 -11.75 25.94 -1.66
C LEU A 8 -10.71 26.37 -2.71
N ALA A 9 -9.79 25.47 -3.07
CA ALA A 9 -8.83 25.71 -4.15
C ALA A 9 -9.51 25.86 -5.51
N ALA A 10 -10.58 25.10 -5.79
CA ALA A 10 -11.38 25.26 -7.00
C ALA A 10 -12.07 26.63 -7.06
N THR A 11 -12.55 27.16 -5.94
CA THR A 11 -13.08 28.53 -5.87
C THR A 11 -12.02 29.58 -6.21
N LEU A 12 -10.80 29.43 -5.66
CA LEU A 12 -9.68 30.32 -5.99
C LEU A 12 -9.26 30.21 -7.47
N TYR A 13 -9.25 29.00 -8.02
CA TYR A 13 -8.99 28.80 -9.44
C TYR A 13 -10.07 29.45 -10.31
N GLY A 14 -11.35 29.34 -9.93
CA GLY A 14 -12.45 30.01 -10.63
C GLY A 14 -12.34 31.54 -10.58
N ALA A 15 -11.80 32.10 -9.49
CA ALA A 15 -11.55 33.53 -9.35
C ALA A 15 -10.40 34.05 -10.23
N SER A 16 -9.59 33.18 -10.85
CA SER A 16 -8.51 33.63 -11.76
C SER A 16 -9.02 34.27 -13.05
N ALA A 17 -10.28 34.01 -13.42
CA ALA A 17 -10.97 34.70 -14.51
C ALA A 17 -11.46 36.08 -14.04
N ALA A 18 -10.50 36.97 -13.77
CA ALA A 18 -10.75 38.35 -13.36
C ALA A 18 -10.88 39.26 -14.59
N GLU A 19 -12.02 39.94 -14.71
CA GLU A 19 -12.30 40.94 -15.75
C GLU A 19 -11.77 42.33 -15.35
N ASP A 20 -11.40 43.14 -16.36
CA ASP A 20 -10.97 44.54 -16.25
C ASP A 20 -9.79 44.77 -15.27
N GLU A 21 -9.54 46.03 -14.89
CA GLU A 21 -8.49 46.40 -13.93
C GLU A 21 -8.88 46.14 -12.47
N ARG A 22 -10.18 45.94 -12.20
CA ARG A 22 -10.71 45.55 -10.88
C ARG A 22 -12.02 44.76 -11.03
N PRO A 23 -12.00 43.43 -10.89
CA PRO A 23 -13.16 42.60 -11.16
C PRO A 23 -14.26 42.77 -10.10
N ALA A 24 -15.50 42.91 -10.55
CA ALA A 24 -16.68 42.94 -9.70
C ALA A 24 -17.09 41.53 -9.24
N GLY A 25 -16.31 40.94 -8.33
CA GLY A 25 -16.70 39.69 -7.63
C GLY A 25 -15.56 38.69 -7.50
N ALA A 26 -14.82 38.42 -8.58
CA ALA A 26 -13.72 37.44 -8.58
C ALA A 26 -12.71 37.71 -7.45
N TRP A 27 -12.28 38.98 -7.30
CA TRP A 27 -11.39 39.40 -6.21
C TRP A 27 -11.99 39.20 -4.80
N HIS A 28 -13.29 39.47 -4.63
CA HIS A 28 -13.97 39.33 -3.33
C HIS A 28 -14.16 37.86 -2.95
N ALA A 29 -14.37 36.99 -3.95
CA ALA A 29 -14.53 35.56 -3.79
C ALA A 29 -13.25 34.86 -3.32
N GLU A 30 -12.09 35.52 -3.37
CA GLU A 30 -10.82 34.95 -2.91
C GLU A 30 -10.65 34.99 -1.38
N TRP A 31 -11.20 35.99 -0.70
CA TRP A 31 -10.78 36.34 0.67
C TRP A 31 -11.08 35.25 1.70
N GLU A 32 -12.32 34.76 1.72
CA GLU A 32 -12.71 33.68 2.64
C GLU A 32 -12.04 32.35 2.26
N PRO A 33 -12.11 31.87 0.99
CA PRO A 33 -11.53 30.58 0.63
C PRO A 33 -10.02 30.52 0.82
N LEU A 34 -9.29 31.61 0.53
CA LEU A 34 -7.84 31.67 0.74
C LEU A 34 -7.50 31.54 2.23
N ARG A 35 -8.15 32.32 3.09
CA ARG A 35 -7.93 32.27 4.54
C ARG A 35 -8.28 30.89 5.11
N ASP A 36 -9.41 30.34 4.70
CA ASP A 36 -9.87 29.04 5.17
C ASP A 36 -8.94 27.91 4.68
N LEU A 37 -8.44 27.98 3.45
CA LEU A 37 -7.47 27.04 2.91
C LEU A 37 -6.17 27.07 3.70
N LEU A 38 -5.61 28.26 3.95
CA LEU A 38 -4.39 28.43 4.75
C LEU A 38 -4.57 27.89 6.17
N ARG A 39 -5.72 28.18 6.80
CA ARG A 39 -6.02 27.67 8.15
C ARG A 39 -6.14 26.15 8.19
N LEU A 40 -6.82 25.56 7.21
CA LEU A 40 -7.00 24.11 7.11
C LEU A 40 -5.68 23.39 6.85
N VAL A 41 -4.88 23.89 5.92
CA VAL A 41 -3.59 23.27 5.56
C VAL A 41 -2.59 23.46 6.69
N GLY A 42 -2.52 24.64 7.31
CA GLY A 42 -1.66 24.88 8.47
C GLY A 42 -1.99 23.95 9.65
N GLY A 43 -3.28 23.78 9.95
CA GLY A 43 -3.73 22.82 10.96
C GLY A 43 -3.35 21.38 10.62
N ALA A 44 -3.60 20.95 9.37
CA ALA A 44 -3.23 19.60 8.93
C ALA A 44 -1.72 19.36 8.90
N ALA A 45 -0.91 20.36 8.56
CA ALA A 45 0.54 20.26 8.60
C ALA A 45 1.06 20.10 10.03
N ARG A 46 0.52 20.87 10.98
CA ARG A 46 0.81 20.72 12.41
C ARG A 46 0.45 19.32 12.91
N ASP A 47 -0.77 18.86 12.64
CA ASP A 47 -1.24 17.56 13.08
C ASP A 47 -0.44 16.42 12.42
N ALA A 48 -0.05 16.57 11.15
CA ALA A 48 0.79 15.62 10.45
C ALA A 48 2.19 15.53 11.08
N ALA A 49 2.81 16.68 11.40
CA ALA A 49 4.11 16.70 12.08
C ALA A 49 4.05 15.95 13.42
N GLU A 50 3.07 16.29 14.27
CA GLU A 50 2.86 15.64 15.56
C GLU A 50 2.61 14.14 15.42
N LEU A 51 1.77 13.73 14.47
CA LEU A 51 1.50 12.32 14.19
C LEU A 51 2.78 11.59 13.75
N THR A 52 3.56 12.17 12.84
CA THR A 52 4.77 11.52 12.31
C THR A 52 5.90 11.44 13.33
N GLU A 53 6.02 12.41 14.23
CA GLU A 53 6.99 12.38 15.34
C GLU A 53 6.62 11.36 16.42
N GLY A 54 5.32 11.22 16.71
CA GLY A 54 4.79 10.35 17.76
C GLY A 54 4.39 8.94 17.31
N LEU A 55 4.49 8.63 16.02
CA LEU A 55 4.00 7.37 15.46
C LEU A 55 4.73 6.16 16.06
N ARG A 56 3.98 5.24 16.66
CA ARG A 56 4.51 3.96 17.15
C ARG A 56 4.19 2.84 16.17
N VAL A 57 5.22 2.24 15.62
CA VAL A 57 5.10 1.06 14.76
C VAL A 57 5.12 -0.19 15.63
N HIS A 58 4.28 -1.17 15.29
CA HIS A 58 4.19 -2.45 15.98
C HIS A 58 4.55 -3.60 15.01
N PRO A 59 5.85 -3.90 14.82
CA PRO A 59 6.30 -4.90 13.86
C PRO A 59 5.68 -6.29 14.09
N ASP A 60 5.50 -6.70 15.34
CA ASP A 60 4.89 -7.99 15.66
C ASP A 60 3.42 -8.06 15.21
N ALA A 61 2.68 -6.95 15.32
CA ALA A 61 1.31 -6.88 14.82
C ALA A 61 1.28 -6.90 13.29
N MET A 62 2.21 -6.22 12.63
CA MET A 62 2.37 -6.28 11.17
C MET A 62 2.67 -7.71 10.70
N ARG A 63 3.58 -8.41 11.39
CA ARG A 63 3.90 -9.82 11.09
C ARG A 63 2.68 -10.72 11.27
N ARG A 64 2.01 -10.65 12.42
CA ARG A 64 0.78 -11.43 12.67
C ARG A 64 -0.30 -11.17 11.61
N ASN A 65 -0.41 -9.93 11.12
CA ASN A 65 -1.39 -9.58 10.09
C ASN A 65 -1.08 -10.23 8.74
N LEU A 66 0.19 -10.49 8.42
CA LEU A 66 0.58 -11.21 7.20
C LEU A 66 0.15 -12.69 7.27
N ASP A 67 0.16 -13.26 8.47
CA ASP A 67 -0.21 -14.66 8.71
C ASP A 67 -1.74 -14.90 8.67
N LEU A 68 -2.56 -13.84 8.75
CA LEU A 68 -4.03 -13.94 8.77
C LEU A 68 -4.64 -14.65 7.55
N THR A 69 -3.93 -14.70 6.43
CA THR A 69 -4.40 -15.35 5.21
C THR A 69 -3.93 -16.81 5.09
N GLY A 70 -3.23 -17.33 6.11
CA GLY A 70 -2.64 -18.67 6.06
C GLY A 70 -1.64 -18.83 4.90
N GLY A 71 -0.94 -17.75 4.51
CA GLY A 71 0.02 -17.75 3.40
C GLY A 71 -0.56 -17.47 2.01
N LEU A 72 -1.88 -17.34 1.86
CA LEU A 72 -2.50 -17.04 0.55
C LEU A 72 -2.06 -15.70 -0.06
N VAL A 73 -1.71 -14.72 0.79
CA VAL A 73 -1.16 -13.43 0.35
C VAL A 73 0.16 -13.57 -0.43
N LEU A 74 0.86 -14.70 -0.28
CA LEU A 74 2.14 -15.00 -0.95
C LEU A 74 1.99 -15.79 -2.25
N SER A 75 0.77 -16.08 -2.72
CA SER A 75 0.52 -16.95 -3.88
C SER A 75 1.22 -16.53 -5.17
N GLU A 76 1.27 -15.23 -5.49
CA GLU A 76 1.99 -14.75 -6.68
C GLU A 76 3.50 -14.97 -6.55
N TRP A 77 4.06 -14.61 -5.39
CA TRP A 77 5.46 -14.80 -5.07
C TRP A 77 5.86 -16.27 -5.12
N LEU A 78 5.05 -17.15 -4.52
CA LEU A 78 5.28 -18.60 -4.54
C LEU A 78 5.22 -19.13 -5.98
N THR A 79 4.32 -18.64 -6.83
CA THR A 79 4.26 -19.05 -8.24
C THR A 79 5.55 -18.67 -8.97
N ALA A 80 6.04 -17.44 -8.74
CA ALA A 80 7.28 -16.96 -9.34
C ALA A 80 8.50 -17.76 -8.84
N SER A 81 8.59 -18.02 -7.54
CA SER A 81 9.68 -18.76 -6.90
C SER A 81 9.70 -20.25 -7.27
N LEU A 82 8.54 -20.87 -7.51
CA LEU A 82 8.42 -22.26 -7.92
C LEU A 82 8.55 -22.46 -9.45
N THR A 83 8.43 -21.40 -10.24
CA THR A 83 8.54 -21.48 -11.71
C THR A 83 9.89 -22.05 -12.20
N PRO A 84 11.06 -21.68 -11.64
CA PRO A 84 12.34 -22.28 -12.01
C PRO A 84 12.45 -23.79 -11.70
N VAL A 85 11.69 -24.28 -10.71
CA VAL A 85 11.76 -25.66 -10.23
C VAL A 85 10.76 -26.56 -10.97
N LEU A 86 9.50 -26.09 -11.10
CA LEU A 86 8.39 -26.88 -11.64
C LEU A 86 7.99 -26.50 -13.07
N GLY A 87 8.46 -25.35 -13.55
CA GLY A 87 7.91 -24.70 -14.74
C GLY A 87 6.63 -23.90 -14.44
N ARG A 88 6.42 -22.84 -15.24
CA ARG A 88 5.35 -21.85 -15.02
C ARG A 88 3.95 -22.46 -14.96
N ALA A 89 3.63 -23.35 -15.90
CA ALA A 89 2.30 -23.95 -16.00
C ALA A 89 1.98 -24.80 -14.78
N ARG A 90 2.92 -25.68 -14.37
CA ARG A 90 2.75 -26.56 -13.22
C ARG A 90 2.72 -25.81 -11.90
N ALA A 91 3.61 -24.82 -11.71
CA ALA A 91 3.62 -23.99 -10.51
C ALA A 91 2.27 -23.27 -10.30
N LYS A 92 1.70 -22.72 -11.38
CA LYS A 92 0.41 -22.04 -11.33
C LYS A 92 -0.74 -23.01 -11.03
N GLU A 93 -0.76 -24.17 -11.69
CA GLU A 93 -1.77 -25.20 -11.46
C GLU A 93 -1.75 -25.69 -10.00
N LEU A 94 -0.56 -26.06 -9.51
CA LEU A 94 -0.35 -26.51 -8.14
C LEU A 94 -0.87 -25.47 -7.14
N LEU A 95 -0.39 -24.22 -7.20
CA LEU A 95 -0.83 -23.20 -6.25
C LEU A 95 -2.31 -22.87 -6.36
N THR A 96 -2.90 -22.93 -7.56
CA THR A 96 -4.34 -22.69 -7.71
C THR A 96 -5.15 -23.76 -6.98
N GLU A 97 -4.76 -25.03 -7.13
CA GLU A 97 -5.42 -26.14 -6.47
C GLU A 97 -5.19 -26.13 -4.95
N THR A 98 -3.95 -25.93 -4.51
CA THR A 98 -3.62 -25.86 -3.08
C THR A 98 -4.28 -24.66 -2.40
N ALA A 99 -4.36 -23.49 -3.05
CA ALA A 99 -5.07 -22.33 -2.52
C ALA A 99 -6.59 -22.54 -2.43
N ARG A 100 -7.18 -23.29 -3.38
CA ARG A 100 -8.59 -23.69 -3.34
C ARG A 100 -8.84 -24.60 -2.14
N ARG A 101 -7.96 -25.57 -1.91
CA ARG A 101 -8.00 -26.48 -0.75
C ARG A 101 -7.80 -25.73 0.57
N ALA A 102 -6.84 -24.82 0.65
CA ALA A 102 -6.58 -24.00 1.85
C ALA A 102 -7.84 -23.24 2.30
N ARG A 103 -8.58 -22.66 1.35
CA ARG A 103 -9.85 -21.98 1.64
C ARG A 103 -10.97 -22.93 2.06
N ALA A 104 -11.06 -24.11 1.44
CA ALA A 104 -12.11 -25.08 1.72
C ALA A 104 -11.89 -25.82 3.05
N GLU A 105 -10.64 -26.16 3.36
CA GLU A 105 -10.23 -26.93 4.54
C GLU A 105 -9.92 -26.03 5.74
N GLY A 106 -9.73 -24.71 5.54
CA GLY A 106 -9.31 -23.79 6.59
C GLY A 106 -7.87 -24.03 7.07
N ARG A 107 -7.06 -24.71 6.26
CA ARG A 107 -5.66 -25.05 6.57
C ARG A 107 -4.69 -24.05 5.92
N PRO A 108 -3.56 -23.75 6.58
CA PRO A 108 -2.51 -22.93 5.98
C PRO A 108 -2.01 -23.51 4.64
N LEU A 109 -1.74 -22.62 3.68
CA LEU A 109 -1.22 -22.97 2.36
C LEU A 109 0.11 -23.73 2.46
N VAL A 110 0.97 -23.36 3.43
CA VAL A 110 2.28 -23.99 3.63
C VAL A 110 2.16 -25.47 4.02
N GLU A 111 1.19 -25.81 4.87
CA GLU A 111 0.95 -27.20 5.28
C GLU A 111 0.48 -28.04 4.09
N LEU A 112 -0.44 -27.49 3.29
CA LEU A 112 -0.95 -28.18 2.12
C LEU A 112 0.09 -28.31 1.01
N LEU A 113 1.02 -27.35 0.87
CA LEU A 113 2.14 -27.49 -0.04
C LEU A 113 3.15 -28.53 0.45
N ALA A 114 3.37 -28.65 1.75
CA ALA A 114 4.25 -29.67 2.32
C ALA A 114 3.74 -31.10 2.09
N ASP A 115 2.43 -31.27 1.94
CA ASP A 115 1.80 -32.55 1.59
C ASP A 115 2.03 -32.95 0.12
N GLU A 116 2.46 -32.03 -0.75
CA GLU A 116 2.64 -32.28 -2.19
C GLU A 116 4.02 -32.87 -2.50
N PRO A 117 4.10 -33.98 -3.25
CA PRO A 117 5.36 -34.69 -3.48
C PRO A 117 6.41 -33.86 -4.22
N GLU A 118 5.99 -32.93 -5.08
CA GLU A 118 6.88 -32.02 -5.80
C GLU A 118 7.58 -31.00 -4.89
N MET A 119 7.10 -30.78 -3.66
CA MET A 119 7.68 -29.84 -2.69
C MET A 119 8.69 -30.48 -1.73
N ARG A 120 8.95 -31.79 -1.85
CA ARG A 120 9.79 -32.55 -0.89
C ARG A 120 11.21 -31.99 -0.74
N ASP A 121 11.81 -31.52 -1.83
CA ASP A 121 13.19 -31.00 -1.85
C ASP A 121 13.23 -29.45 -1.82
N VAL A 122 12.08 -28.81 -1.61
CA VAL A 122 11.93 -27.35 -1.59
C VAL A 122 11.88 -26.86 -0.16
N ASP A 123 12.70 -25.86 0.17
CA ASP A 123 12.66 -25.19 1.47
C ASP A 123 11.42 -24.27 1.57
N LEU A 124 10.30 -24.85 2.01
CA LEU A 124 9.02 -24.16 2.13
C LEU A 124 9.03 -23.06 3.20
N ASP A 125 9.82 -23.19 4.27
CA ASP A 125 9.91 -22.18 5.34
C ASP A 125 10.57 -20.91 4.79
N ALA A 126 11.67 -21.08 4.05
CA ALA A 126 12.35 -19.99 3.39
C ALA A 126 11.54 -19.38 2.24
N LEU A 127 10.65 -20.16 1.62
CA LEU A 127 9.73 -19.67 0.60
C LEU A 127 8.51 -18.94 1.18
N THR A 128 8.00 -19.37 2.32
CA THR A 128 6.78 -18.79 2.89
C THR A 128 7.05 -17.64 3.85
N ASP A 129 8.31 -17.18 3.96
CA ASP A 129 8.65 -15.98 4.72
C ASP A 129 8.19 -14.69 3.99
N PRO A 130 7.14 -13.99 4.46
CA PRO A 130 6.61 -12.80 3.80
C PRO A 130 7.62 -11.63 3.77
N VAL A 131 8.67 -11.64 4.59
CA VAL A 131 9.74 -10.61 4.54
C VAL A 131 10.47 -10.64 3.20
N ARG A 132 10.58 -11.82 2.57
CA ARG A 132 11.22 -11.99 1.26
C ARG A 132 10.31 -11.57 0.09
N CYS A 133 9.04 -11.27 0.35
CA CYS A 133 8.07 -10.82 -0.64
C CYS A 133 8.01 -9.29 -0.78
N ALA A 134 8.87 -8.53 -0.09
CA ALA A 134 8.84 -7.07 -0.14
C ALA A 134 9.29 -6.46 -1.49
N GLY A 135 9.84 -7.27 -2.40
CA GLY A 135 10.25 -6.84 -3.74
C GLY A 135 11.20 -5.64 -3.70
N SER A 136 10.89 -4.60 -4.46
CA SER A 136 11.70 -3.37 -4.53
C SER A 136 11.44 -2.36 -3.41
N ALA A 137 10.69 -2.71 -2.36
CA ALA A 137 10.31 -1.75 -1.31
C ALA A 137 11.52 -1.08 -0.64
N GLY A 138 12.58 -1.84 -0.34
CA GLY A 138 13.84 -1.30 0.20
C GLY A 138 14.48 -0.27 -0.74
N VAL A 139 14.72 -0.66 -1.99
CA VAL A 139 15.30 0.21 -3.02
C VAL A 139 14.46 1.49 -3.25
N LEU A 140 13.14 1.39 -3.22
CA LEU A 140 12.25 2.55 -3.36
C LEU A 140 12.34 3.48 -2.14
N THR A 141 12.52 2.93 -0.95
CA THR A 141 12.73 3.68 0.29
C THR A 141 14.06 4.42 0.27
N ASP A 142 15.14 3.72 -0.11
CA ASP A 142 16.47 4.31 -0.23
C ASP A 142 16.46 5.48 -1.23
N ARG A 143 15.85 5.29 -2.41
CA ARG A 143 15.68 6.35 -3.40
C ARG A 143 14.88 7.55 -2.89
N ALA A 144 13.89 7.33 -2.03
CA ALA A 144 13.12 8.42 -1.45
C ALA A 144 13.95 9.24 -0.44
N LEU A 145 14.84 8.58 0.32
CA LEU A 145 15.74 9.21 1.29
C LEU A 145 16.92 9.94 0.64
N GLU A 146 17.38 9.46 -0.53
CA GLU A 146 18.50 10.04 -1.27
C GLU A 146 18.12 11.23 -2.18
N ARG A 147 16.82 11.50 -2.35
CA ARG A 147 16.33 12.65 -3.12
C ARG A 147 16.74 13.95 -2.42
N ARG A 148 17.70 14.65 -3.03
CA ARG A 148 18.05 16.04 -2.72
C ARG A 148 17.18 17.02 -3.49
#